data_AF-A0A0H2YFZ3-F1
#
_entry.id   AF-A0A0H2YFZ3-F1
#
_cell.length_a   1.000
_cell.length_b   1.000
_cell.length_c   1.000
_cell.angle_alpha   90.00
_cell.angle_beta   90.00
_cell.angle_gamma   90.00
#
_symmetry.space_group_name_H-M   'P 1'
#
loop_
_entity.id
_entity.type
_entity.pdbx_description
1 polymer ?
#
loop_
_entity_poly.entity_id
_entity_poly.type
_entity_poly.pdbx_seq_one_letter_code
_entity_poly.pdbx_strand_id
1 'polypeptide(L)'
;MKELLITQPDFMETFSCVGAACREHCCQGVSITLDKNRYQRYIKSPYSDIKRIAISHISVTQDSLASWANINPDNQGNCPFLDEQRLCQIYKHTGINALSTSCATYPRVEHIYIKKLKVCRSPAQK
;
A
#
# COMPACT_ATOMS: atom_id res chain seq x y z
N MET A 1 -10.90 22.48 16.44
CA MET A 1 -10.62 21.62 15.27
C MET A 1 -9.56 22.32 14.42
N LYS A 2 -8.53 21.59 13.97
CA LYS A 2 -7.48 22.14 13.10
C LYS A 2 -7.94 21.95 11.65
N GLU A 3 -8.02 23.04 10.88
CA GLU A 3 -8.31 22.95 9.44
C GLU A 3 -7.11 22.36 8.69
N LEU A 4 -7.38 21.32 7.91
CA LEU A 4 -6.42 20.72 6.99
C LEU A 4 -6.72 21.26 5.59
N LEU A 5 -5.75 21.97 5.01
CA LEU A 5 -5.81 22.36 3.60
C LEU A 5 -5.23 21.20 2.77
N ILE A 6 -6.08 20.54 1.99
CA ILE A 6 -5.69 19.45 1.08
C ILE A 6 -5.47 20.05 -0.31
N THR A 7 -4.26 19.90 -0.84
CA THR A 7 -3.92 20.27 -2.23
C THR A 7 -3.66 19.00 -3.02
N GLN A 8 -4.50 18.73 -4.03
CA GLN A 8 -4.36 17.59 -4.93
C GLN A 8 -4.52 18.03 -6.40
N PRO A 9 -3.90 17.33 -7.37
CA PRO A 9 -4.20 17.54 -8.78
C PRO A 9 -5.63 17.12 -9.14
N ASP A 10 -6.30 17.86 -10.04
CA ASP A 10 -7.69 17.61 -10.43
C ASP A 10 -7.93 16.19 -10.97
N PHE A 11 -6.95 15.62 -11.68
CA PHE A 11 -7.07 14.28 -12.25
C PHE A 11 -7.09 13.16 -11.19
N MET A 12 -6.72 13.44 -9.93
CA MET A 12 -6.74 12.42 -8.87
C MET A 12 -8.14 11.92 -8.55
N GLU A 13 -9.16 12.74 -8.74
CA GLU A 13 -10.56 12.37 -8.49
C GLU A 13 -11.08 11.33 -9.49
N THR A 14 -10.52 11.32 -10.71
CA THR A 14 -10.92 10.40 -11.79
C THR A 14 -9.93 9.25 -11.98
N PHE A 15 -8.84 9.24 -11.22
CA PHE A 15 -7.83 8.18 -11.32
C PHE A 15 -8.42 6.81 -10.96
N SER A 16 -8.29 5.86 -11.88
CA SER A 16 -8.71 4.48 -11.70
C SER A 16 -7.66 3.51 -12.27
N CYS A 17 -7.57 2.32 -11.68
CA CYS A 17 -6.68 1.26 -12.16
C CYS A 17 -7.18 0.72 -13.50
N VAL A 18 -6.35 0.81 -14.54
CA VAL A 18 -6.65 0.28 -15.90
C VAL A 18 -6.17 -1.16 -16.11
N GLY A 19 -5.68 -1.82 -15.05
CA GLY A 19 -5.25 -3.22 -15.08
C GLY A 19 -4.13 -3.48 -16.08
N ALA A 20 -4.35 -4.45 -16.98
CA ALA A 20 -3.33 -4.92 -17.92
C ALA A 20 -2.94 -3.88 -18.98
N ALA A 21 -3.76 -2.85 -19.18
CA ALA A 21 -3.42 -1.72 -20.04
C ALA A 21 -2.37 -0.78 -19.40
N CYS A 22 -2.06 -0.95 -18.12
CA CYS A 22 -1.09 -0.12 -17.42
C CYS A 22 0.32 -0.41 -17.92
N ARG A 23 1.07 0.64 -18.30
CA ARG A 23 2.45 0.51 -18.79
C ARG A 23 3.40 -0.06 -17.73
N GLU A 24 3.14 0.31 -16.47
CA GLU A 24 3.93 -0.08 -15.30
C GLU A 24 3.04 -0.80 -14.29
N HIS A 25 3.57 -1.80 -13.58
CA HIS A 25 2.82 -2.53 -12.58
C HIS A 25 3.17 -2.05 -11.17
N CYS A 26 2.18 -1.99 -10.28
CA CYS A 26 2.36 -1.57 -8.88
C CYS A 26 3.18 -2.57 -8.05
N CYS A 27 3.38 -3.79 -8.54
CA CYS A 27 3.99 -4.90 -7.83
C CYS A 27 5.53 -4.93 -7.89
N GLN A 28 6.20 -3.80 -8.14
CA GLN A 28 7.66 -3.75 -8.30
C GLN A 28 8.35 -3.17 -7.06
N GLY A 29 9.39 -3.84 -6.54
CA GLY A 29 10.40 -3.22 -5.67
C GLY A 29 9.94 -2.79 -4.28
N VAL A 30 8.76 -3.21 -3.81
CA VAL A 30 8.23 -2.82 -2.51
C VAL A 30 8.09 -4.05 -1.61
N SER A 31 8.78 -4.05 -0.47
CA SER A 31 8.46 -4.95 0.64
C SER A 31 7.12 -4.52 1.22
N ILE A 32 6.14 -5.43 1.21
CA ILE A 32 4.78 -5.12 1.64
C ILE A 32 4.57 -5.67 3.05
N THR A 33 4.38 -4.77 4.00
CA THR A 33 3.96 -5.13 5.36
C THR A 33 2.46 -5.41 5.39
N LEU A 34 2.10 -6.47 6.09
CA LEU A 34 0.74 -6.94 6.32
C LEU A 34 0.41 -6.86 7.80
N ASP A 35 -0.79 -6.38 8.11
CA ASP A 35 -1.38 -6.61 9.42
C ASP A 35 -1.87 -8.05 9.56
N LYS A 36 -2.20 -8.39 10.79
CA LYS A 36 -2.66 -9.72 11.18
C LYS A 36 -3.90 -10.17 10.41
N ASN A 37 -4.84 -9.28 10.08
CA ASN A 37 -6.08 -9.66 9.40
C ASN A 37 -5.82 -10.01 7.93
N ARG A 38 -5.10 -9.16 7.18
CA ARG A 38 -4.73 -9.47 5.78
C ARG A 38 -3.86 -10.73 5.71
N TYR A 39 -2.88 -10.88 6.60
CA TYR A 39 -2.08 -12.11 6.69
C TYR A 39 -2.96 -13.36 6.81
N GLN A 40 -3.90 -13.35 7.76
CA GLN A 40 -4.80 -14.48 7.97
C GLN A 40 -5.70 -14.74 6.75
N ARG A 41 -6.18 -13.69 6.07
CA ARG A 41 -6.96 -13.84 4.84
C ARG A 41 -6.17 -14.53 3.73
N TYR A 42 -4.88 -14.22 3.59
CA TYR A 42 -4.05 -14.81 2.54
C TYR A 42 -3.74 -16.28 2.82
N ILE A 43 -3.33 -16.62 4.05
CA ILE A 43 -3.03 -18.00 4.45
C ILE A 43 -4.28 -18.91 4.46
N LYS A 44 -5.46 -18.33 4.76
CA LYS A 44 -6.74 -19.04 4.75
C LYS A 44 -7.53 -18.82 3.46
N SER A 45 -6.90 -18.30 2.41
CA SER A 45 -7.58 -18.00 1.16
C SER A 45 -8.20 -19.27 0.57
N PRO A 46 -9.45 -19.22 0.07
CA PRO A 46 -10.04 -20.33 -0.67
C PRO A 46 -9.37 -20.54 -2.04
N TYR A 47 -8.64 -19.54 -2.53
CA TYR A 47 -7.90 -19.62 -3.78
C TYR A 47 -6.54 -20.27 -3.54
N SER A 48 -6.33 -21.42 -4.17
CA SER A 48 -5.14 -22.26 -4.00
C SER A 48 -3.84 -21.52 -4.31
N ASP A 49 -3.81 -20.70 -5.36
CA ASP A 49 -2.61 -19.96 -5.74
C ASP A 49 -2.24 -18.89 -4.72
N ILE A 50 -3.22 -18.11 -4.25
CA ILE A 50 -2.99 -17.12 -3.20
C ILE A 50 -2.45 -17.81 -1.94
N LYS A 51 -3.08 -18.91 -1.53
CA LYS A 51 -2.66 -19.66 -0.34
C LYS A 51 -1.25 -20.23 -0.50
N ARG A 52 -0.95 -20.84 -1.65
CA ARG A 52 0.37 -21.41 -1.96
C ARG A 52 1.45 -20.33 -1.90
N ILE A 53 1.25 -19.22 -2.59
CA ILE A 53 2.17 -18.08 -2.62
C ILE A 53 2.36 -17.52 -1.20
N ALA A 54 1.26 -17.34 -0.46
CA ALA A 54 1.29 -16.83 0.90
C ALA A 54 2.15 -17.69 1.84
N ILE A 55 2.04 -19.02 1.75
CA ILE A 55 2.83 -19.95 2.58
C ILE A 55 4.32 -19.87 2.23
N SER A 56 4.68 -19.72 0.96
CA SER A 56 6.08 -19.73 0.51
C SER A 56 6.78 -18.38 0.63
N HIS A 57 6.07 -17.26 0.47
CA HIS A 57 6.69 -15.95 0.30
C HIS A 57 6.38 -14.95 1.41
N ILE A 58 5.56 -15.30 2.40
CA ILE A 58 5.27 -14.41 3.53
C ILE A 58 6.08 -14.82 4.75
N SER A 59 6.89 -13.90 5.27
CA SER A 59 7.60 -14.05 6.53
C SER A 59 6.82 -13.38 7.66
N VAL A 60 6.63 -14.09 8.77
CA VAL A 60 5.90 -13.60 9.94
C VAL A 60 6.89 -12.97 10.92
N THR A 61 6.70 -11.70 11.27
CA THR A 61 7.55 -10.97 12.23
C THR A 61 6.86 -10.78 13.58
N GLN A 62 5.53 -10.62 13.57
CA GLN A 62 4.68 -10.38 14.75
C GLN A 62 5.04 -9.13 15.57
N ASP A 63 5.65 -8.12 14.95
CA ASP A 63 6.07 -6.90 15.65
C ASP A 63 4.86 -6.16 16.26
N SER A 64 3.72 -6.15 15.55
CA SER A 64 2.46 -5.65 16.06
C SER A 64 1.26 -6.20 15.28
N LEU A 65 0.04 -5.86 15.69
CA LEU A 65 -1.16 -6.18 14.91
C LEU A 65 -1.15 -5.53 13.53
N ALA A 66 -0.54 -4.34 13.39
CA ALA A 66 -0.42 -3.59 12.14
C ALA A 66 0.78 -4.01 11.28
N SER A 67 1.83 -4.55 11.92
CA SER A 67 3.05 -5.08 11.28
C SER A 67 3.26 -6.52 11.72
N TRP A 68 2.46 -7.42 11.15
CA TRP A 68 2.44 -8.83 11.56
C TRP A 68 3.33 -9.70 10.66
N ALA A 69 3.38 -9.40 9.37
CA ALA A 69 4.11 -10.19 8.39
C ALA A 69 4.55 -9.33 7.21
N ASN A 70 5.52 -9.81 6.43
CA ASN A 70 6.02 -9.16 5.23
C ASN A 70 5.94 -10.10 4.03
N ILE A 71 5.51 -9.56 2.89
CA ILE A 71 5.59 -10.26 1.60
C ILE A 71 7.01 -10.06 1.06
N ASN A 72 7.74 -11.15 0.89
CA ASN A 72 9.08 -11.12 0.31
C ASN A 72 8.98 -11.13 -1.22
N PRO A 73 9.71 -10.26 -1.91
CA PRO A 73 9.75 -10.26 -3.36
C PRO A 73 10.37 -11.55 -3.91
N ASP A 74 10.05 -11.87 -5.16
CA ASP A 74 10.70 -12.95 -5.89
C ASP A 74 12.15 -12.60 -6.29
N ASN A 75 12.82 -13.52 -6.97
CA ASN A 75 14.21 -13.34 -7.42
C ASN A 75 14.40 -12.18 -8.40
N GLN A 76 13.32 -11.67 -9.01
CA GLN A 76 13.32 -10.52 -9.93
C GLN A 76 12.94 -9.22 -9.22
N GLY A 77 12.68 -9.25 -7.90
CA GLY A 77 12.27 -8.09 -7.13
C GLY A 77 10.77 -7.75 -7.26
N ASN A 78 9.96 -8.65 -7.81
CA ASN A 78 8.53 -8.46 -7.99
C ASN A 78 7.72 -9.07 -6.85
N CYS A 79 6.51 -8.57 -6.64
CA CYS A 79 5.55 -9.19 -5.73
C CYS A 79 5.19 -10.58 -6.26
N PRO A 80 5.27 -11.64 -5.43
CA PRO A 80 5.02 -13.01 -5.86
C PRO A 80 3.54 -13.27 -6.22
N PHE A 81 2.65 -12.32 -5.92
CA PHE A 81 1.23 -12.34 -6.32
C PHE A 81 0.98 -11.73 -7.70
N LEU A 82 2.02 -11.29 -8.42
CA LEU A 82 1.92 -10.82 -9.80
C LEU A 82 1.73 -12.03 -10.74
N ASP A 83 0.72 -11.99 -11.60
CA ASP A 83 0.53 -13.01 -12.64
C ASP A 83 1.28 -12.68 -13.94
N GLU A 84 1.25 -13.59 -14.90
CA GLU A 84 1.92 -13.44 -16.21
C GLU A 84 1.36 -12.26 -17.03
N GLN A 85 0.14 -11.83 -16.75
CA GLN A 85 -0.52 -10.67 -17.37
C GLN A 85 -0.19 -9.36 -16.63
N ARG A 86 0.74 -9.41 -15.66
CA ARG A 86 1.14 -8.30 -14.79
C ARG A 86 -0.01 -7.76 -13.94
N LEU A 87 -0.97 -8.63 -13.59
CA LEU A 87 -2.08 -8.32 -12.70
C LEU A 87 -1.86 -8.91 -11.30
N CYS A 88 -2.34 -8.20 -10.29
CA CYS A 88 -2.32 -8.67 -8.92
C CYS A 88 -3.40 -9.75 -8.72
N GLN A 89 -2.99 -10.98 -8.40
CA GLN A 89 -3.91 -12.08 -8.15
C GLN A 89 -4.83 -11.81 -6.94
N ILE A 90 -4.34 -11.14 -5.90
CA ILE A 90 -5.15 -10.76 -4.74
C ILE A 90 -6.30 -9.85 -5.19
N TYR A 91 -5.99 -8.78 -5.93
CA TYR A 91 -7.01 -7.86 -6.41
C TYR A 91 -8.01 -8.56 -7.34
N LYS A 92 -7.53 -9.39 -8.27
CA LYS A 92 -8.34 -10.13 -9.24
C LYS A 92 -9.37 -11.06 -8.58
N HIS A 93 -8.98 -11.75 -7.49
CA HIS A 93 -9.82 -12.75 -6.84
C HIS A 93 -10.61 -12.24 -5.63
N THR A 94 -10.10 -11.24 -4.92
CA THR A 94 -10.67 -10.81 -3.63
C THR A 94 -11.03 -9.32 -3.58
N GLY A 95 -10.72 -8.58 -4.65
CA GLY A 95 -11.01 -7.14 -4.76
C GLY A 95 -10.14 -6.26 -3.87
N ILE A 96 -10.48 -4.97 -3.86
CA ILE A 96 -9.68 -3.92 -3.20
C ILE A 96 -9.58 -4.09 -1.68
N ASN A 97 -10.60 -4.66 -1.05
CA ASN A 97 -10.71 -4.79 0.42
C ASN A 97 -9.72 -5.80 1.02
N ALA A 98 -9.08 -6.62 0.19
CA ALA A 98 -8.08 -7.58 0.63
C ALA A 98 -6.67 -7.01 0.61
N LEU A 99 -6.43 -5.90 -0.08
CA LEU A 99 -5.10 -5.32 -0.22
C LEU A 99 -4.56 -4.78 1.11
N SER A 100 -3.23 -4.79 1.23
CA SER A 100 -2.53 -4.03 2.28
C SER A 100 -2.76 -2.54 2.10
N THR A 101 -2.51 -1.75 3.15
CA THR A 101 -2.60 -0.29 3.06
C THR A 101 -1.71 0.24 1.94
N SER A 102 -0.45 -0.22 1.84
CA SER A 102 0.49 0.21 0.80
C SER A 102 0.00 -0.10 -0.63
N CYS A 103 -0.60 -1.28 -0.84
CA CYS A 103 -1.14 -1.66 -2.15
C CYS A 103 -2.43 -0.91 -2.49
N ALA A 104 -3.28 -0.65 -1.49
CA ALA A 104 -4.55 0.05 -1.68
C ALA A 104 -4.35 1.56 -1.96
N THR A 105 -3.27 2.15 -1.47
CA THR A 105 -2.96 3.56 -1.70
C THR A 105 -2.20 3.81 -2.99
N TYR A 106 -1.46 2.84 -3.52
CA TYR A 106 -0.69 3.01 -4.75
C TYR A 106 -1.59 3.46 -5.93
N PRO A 107 -1.19 4.44 -6.76
CA PRO A 107 0.09 5.19 -6.77
C PRO A 107 0.05 6.48 -5.93
N ARG A 108 -1.00 6.68 -5.13
CA ARG A 108 -1.20 7.90 -4.33
C ARG A 108 -0.23 7.91 -3.16
N VAL A 109 0.42 9.06 -2.97
CA VAL A 109 1.31 9.33 -1.84
C VAL A 109 0.88 10.65 -1.22
N GLU A 110 0.63 10.62 0.08
CA GLU A 110 0.25 11.80 0.84
C GLU A 110 1.49 12.44 1.47
N HIS A 111 1.59 13.77 1.36
CA HIS A 111 2.65 14.56 2.00
C HIS A 111 2.04 15.56 2.96
N ILE A 112 2.41 15.47 4.24
CA ILE A 112 1.94 16.39 5.28
C ILE A 112 2.98 17.50 5.47
N TYR A 113 2.60 18.74 5.15
CA TYR A 113 3.43 19.92 5.35
C TYR A 113 3.00 20.66 6.63
N ILE A 114 3.85 20.67 7.65
CA ILE A 114 3.61 21.45 8.87
C ILE A 114 4.12 22.88 8.65
N LYS A 115 3.20 23.82 8.44
CA LYS A 115 3.53 25.26 8.36
C LYS A 115 3.95 25.76 9.75
N LYS A 116 5.27 25.81 10.03
CA LYS A 116 5.79 26.46 11.25
C LYS A 116 5.66 27.98 11.10
N LEU A 117 4.59 28.57 11.65
CA LEU A 117 4.51 30.01 11.84
C LEU A 117 5.52 30.42 12.94
N LYS A 118 6.66 31.00 12.54
CA LYS A 118 7.50 31.76 13.46
C LYS A 118 6.84 33.13 13.66
N VAL A 119 6.11 33.29 14.76
CA VAL A 119 5.68 34.62 15.21
C VAL A 119 6.88 35.30 15.83
N CYS A 120 7.59 36.12 15.06
CA CYS A 120 8.56 37.06 15.61
C CYS A 120 7.78 38.13 16.36
N ARG A 121 7.68 38.02 17.69
CA ARG A 121 7.26 39.17 18.52
C ARG A 121 8.40 40.17 18.51
N SER A 122 8.20 41.31 17.84
CA SER A 122 9.05 42.48 18.02
C SER A 122 9.00 42.90 19.49
N PRO A 123 10.13 43.24 20.14
CA PRO A 123 10.09 43.80 21.47
C PRO A 123 9.33 45.14 21.40
N ALA A 124 8.27 45.24 22.22
CA ALA A 124 7.52 46.48 22.38
C ALA A 124 8.48 47.54 22.93
N GLN A 125 8.68 48.60 22.16
CA GLN A 125 9.31 49.83 22.64
C GLN A 125 8.29 50.58 23.52
N LYS A 126 8.51 50.62 24.82
CA LYS A 126 8.18 51.78 25.66
C LYS A 126 8.92 51.72 26.99
#